data_AF-A0AAD8TI69-F1
#
_entry.id   AF-A0AAD8TI69-F1
#
_cell.length_a   1.000
_cell.length_b   1.000
_cell.length_c   1.000
_cell.angle_alpha   90.00
_cell.angle_beta   90.00
_cell.angle_gamma   90.00
#
_symmetry.space_group_name_H-M   'P 1'
#
loop_
_entity.id
_entity.type
_entity.pdbx_description
1 polymer ?
#
loop_
_entity_poly.entity_id
_entity_poly.type
_entity_poly.pdbx_seq_one_letter_code
_entity_poly.pdbx_strand_id
1 'polypeptide(L)'
;MTGVWVFEDGIVRRADSEAPGRSSGGAPPGKALVHVPSGEVVTSYEILERRLRELGWERYLNDPCLLQFHQRSTVHLISVPRDFTRLKLVHMYDVVVKTRNVFEVRDA
;
A
#
# COMPACT_ATOMS: atom_id res chain seq x y z
N MET A 1 21.01 26.85 14.79
CA MET A 1 21.53 25.95 15.83
C MET A 1 20.44 24.91 16.13
N THR A 2 20.62 23.71 15.57
CA THR A 2 20.71 22.41 16.27
C THR A 2 19.35 21.84 16.72
N GLY A 3 18.63 21.20 15.79
CA GLY A 3 17.51 20.33 16.15
C GLY A 3 18.07 19.07 16.81
N VAL A 4 17.64 18.80 18.04
CA VAL A 4 18.07 17.62 18.80
C VAL A 4 17.30 16.41 18.28
N TRP A 5 18.05 15.40 17.86
CA TRP A 5 17.53 14.09 17.52
C TRP A 5 17.65 13.21 18.75
N VAL A 6 16.53 12.66 19.20
CA VAL A 6 16.51 11.73 20.34
C VAL A 6 16.34 10.32 19.79
N PHE A 7 17.19 9.42 20.28
CA PHE A 7 17.11 7.98 20.04
C PHE A 7 16.50 7.34 21.27
N GLU A 8 15.32 6.75 21.11
CA GLU A 8 14.66 5.96 22.14
C GLU A 8 14.02 4.74 21.47
N ASP A 9 14.23 3.55 22.04
CA ASP A 9 13.73 2.27 21.52
C ASP A 9 14.04 1.99 20.04
N GLY A 10 15.21 2.45 19.57
CA GLY A 10 15.68 2.22 18.20
C GLY A 10 15.03 3.09 17.12
N ILE A 11 14.20 4.07 17.50
CA ILE A 11 13.56 5.01 16.56
C ILE A 11 14.08 6.42 16.81
N VAL A 12 14.45 7.12 15.73
CA VAL A 12 14.88 8.51 15.79
C VAL A 12 13.68 9.44 15.66
N ARG A 13 13.48 10.31 16.65
CA ARG A 13 12.41 11.32 16.62
C ARG A 13 12.99 12.71 16.79
N ARG A 14 12.42 13.67 16.06
CA ARG A 14 12.78 15.09 16.15
C ARG A 14 11.93 15.74 17.25
N ALA A 15 12.58 16.28 18.28
CA ALA A 15 11.94 16.76 19.50
C ALA A 15 11.38 18.19 19.36
N ASP A 16 10.57 18.48 18.33
CA ASP A 16 9.90 19.79 18.15
C ASP A 16 8.67 19.67 17.21
N SER A 17 7.67 18.85 17.55
CA SER A 17 6.36 19.01 16.91
C SER A 17 5.25 18.60 17.86
N GLU A 18 4.66 19.62 18.47
CA GLU A 18 3.42 19.54 19.24
C GLU A 18 2.21 19.56 18.27
N ALA A 19 1.18 18.78 18.63
CA ALA A 19 -0.17 18.70 18.04
C ALA A 19 -0.41 17.75 16.83
N PRO A 20 -1.68 17.33 16.60
CA PRO A 20 -2.36 16.29 17.39
C PRO A 20 -2.81 15.12 16.50
N GLY A 21 -2.98 13.94 17.10
CA GLY A 21 -3.78 12.82 16.58
C GLY A 21 -3.63 12.47 15.09
N ARG A 22 -2.62 11.68 14.71
CA ARG A 22 -2.60 10.99 13.42
C ARG A 22 -2.19 9.53 13.58
N SER A 23 -3.23 8.70 13.54
CA SER A 23 -3.27 7.27 13.24
C SER A 23 -1.92 6.58 13.06
N SER A 24 -1.69 5.60 13.93
CA SER A 24 -0.72 4.53 13.75
C SER A 24 -0.93 3.82 12.39
N GLY A 25 -0.22 4.29 11.37
CA GLY A 25 0.16 3.50 10.21
C GLY A 25 -0.93 3.15 9.20
N GLY A 26 -1.90 4.02 8.90
CA GLY A 26 -2.71 3.91 7.67
C GLY A 26 -2.06 4.63 6.48
N ALA A 27 -2.55 4.46 5.25
CA ALA A 27 -2.31 5.45 4.19
C ALA A 27 -2.70 6.85 4.71
N PRO A 28 -1.95 7.91 4.37
CA PRO A 28 -2.37 9.26 4.74
C PRO A 28 -3.76 9.52 4.14
N PRO A 29 -4.66 10.21 4.87
CA PRO A 29 -5.96 10.57 4.32
C PRO A 29 -5.75 11.34 3.01
N GLY A 30 -6.44 10.90 1.95
CA GLY A 30 -6.40 11.57 0.64
C GLY A 30 -5.53 10.91 -0.44
N LYS A 31 -5.15 9.62 -0.33
CA LYS A 31 -4.53 8.89 -1.45
C LYS A 31 -5.34 7.65 -1.84
N ALA A 32 -5.54 7.46 -3.14
CA ALA A 32 -6.28 6.34 -3.70
C ALA A 32 -5.48 5.61 -4.78
N LEU A 33 -5.60 4.29 -4.81
CA LEU A 33 -5.08 3.48 -5.91
C LEU A 33 -6.13 3.44 -7.03
N VAL A 34 -5.74 3.75 -8.26
CA VAL A 34 -6.65 3.86 -9.40
C VAL A 34 -6.15 2.96 -10.53
N HIS A 35 -7.04 2.17 -11.11
CA HIS A 35 -6.76 1.41 -12.33
C HIS A 35 -6.83 2.36 -13.53
N VAL A 36 -5.69 2.65 -14.15
CA VAL A 36 -5.56 3.69 -15.17
C VAL A 36 -6.43 3.43 -16.40
N PRO A 37 -6.45 2.21 -17.00
CA PRO A 37 -7.26 1.96 -18.20
C PRO A 37 -8.76 2.18 -18.03
N SER A 38 -9.32 1.91 -16.83
CA SER A 38 -10.76 2.04 -16.60
C SER A 38 -11.16 3.27 -15.77
N GLY A 39 -10.18 3.98 -15.19
CA GLY A 39 -10.41 5.05 -14.21
C GLY A 39 -11.04 4.57 -12.90
N GLU A 40 -11.10 3.27 -12.64
CA GLU A 40 -11.77 2.71 -11.46
C GLU A 40 -10.90 2.90 -10.22
N VAL A 41 -11.47 3.53 -9.19
CA VAL A 41 -10.82 3.65 -7.88
C VAL A 41 -10.92 2.33 -7.14
N VAL A 42 -9.79 1.84 -6.64
CA VAL A 42 -9.72 0.62 -5.84
C VAL A 42 -10.14 0.94 -4.42
N THR A 43 -11.36 0.56 -4.06
CA THR A 43 -11.94 0.76 -2.71
C THR A 43 -12.05 -0.53 -1.89
N SER A 44 -11.72 -1.68 -2.48
CA SER A 44 -11.71 -2.98 -1.80
C SER A 44 -10.73 -3.95 -2.45
N TYR A 45 -10.39 -5.03 -1.74
CA TYR A 45 -9.55 -6.10 -2.31
C TYR A 45 -10.25 -6.92 -3.40
N GLU A 46 -11.57 -6.93 -3.44
CA GLU A 46 -12.32 -7.58 -4.53
C GLU A 46 -12.07 -6.86 -5.86
N ILE A 47 -12.09 -5.52 -5.84
CA ILE A 47 -11.77 -4.70 -7.01
C ILE A 47 -10.30 -4.90 -7.41
N LEU A 48 -9.38 -4.83 -6.45
CA LEU A 48 -7.95 -5.00 -6.72
C LEU A 48 -7.67 -6.38 -7.34
N GLU A 49 -8.20 -7.44 -6.75
CA GLU A 49 -8.01 -8.82 -7.22
C GLU A 49 -8.57 -9.03 -8.62
N ARG A 50 -9.78 -8.51 -8.90
CA ARG A 50 -10.37 -8.60 -10.25
C ARG A 50 -9.45 -7.98 -11.29
N ARG A 51 -8.95 -6.77 -11.04
CA ARG A 51 -8.04 -6.06 -11.95
C ARG A 51 -6.68 -6.73 -12.07
N LEU A 52 -6.12 -7.22 -10.98
CA LEU A 52 -4.88 -7.99 -10.99
C LEU A 52 -5.04 -9.29 -11.79
N ARG A 53 -6.18 -9.97 -11.68
CA ARG A 53 -6.48 -11.20 -12.44
C ARG A 53 -6.52 -10.98 -13.95
N GLU A 54 -7.06 -9.85 -14.40
CA GLU A 54 -7.01 -9.43 -15.81
C GLU A 54 -5.57 -9.33 -16.34
N LEU A 55 -4.59 -9.09 -15.46
CA LEU A 55 -3.16 -9.00 -15.75
C LEU A 55 -2.38 -10.30 -15.48
N GLY A 56 -3.07 -11.42 -15.22
CA GLY A 56 -2.46 -12.72 -14.97
C GLY A 56 -1.91 -12.93 -13.56
N TRP A 57 -2.36 -12.13 -12.58
CA TRP A 57 -2.03 -12.32 -11.17
C TRP A 57 -3.06 -13.20 -10.48
N GLU A 58 -2.59 -14.06 -9.57
CA GLU A 58 -3.41 -15.04 -8.87
C GLU A 58 -3.09 -15.00 -7.37
N ARG A 59 -4.05 -15.43 -6.52
CA ARG A 59 -3.78 -15.58 -5.08
C ARG A 59 -2.69 -16.64 -4.89
N TYR A 60 -1.66 -16.29 -4.12
CA TYR A 60 -0.48 -17.14 -3.94
C TYR A 60 -0.54 -18.02 -2.70
N LEU A 61 -0.67 -17.39 -1.52
CA LEU A 61 -0.72 -18.08 -0.23
C LEU A 61 -1.92 -17.62 0.59
N ASN A 62 -2.44 -18.55 1.38
CA ASN A 62 -3.45 -18.25 2.39
C ASN A 62 -2.76 -17.94 3.72
N ASP A 63 -2.44 -16.66 3.92
CA ASP A 63 -1.87 -16.15 5.16
C ASP A 63 -2.97 -15.49 6.02
N PRO A 64 -2.99 -15.69 7.35
CA PRO A 64 -4.01 -15.11 8.21
C PRO A 64 -3.91 -13.58 8.35
N CYS A 65 -2.74 -12.99 8.13
CA CYS A 65 -2.46 -11.57 8.30
C CYS A 65 -2.30 -10.82 6.97
N LEU A 66 -1.97 -11.53 5.88
CA LEU A 66 -1.69 -10.96 4.58
C LEU A 66 -2.63 -11.50 3.49
N LEU A 67 -2.74 -10.72 2.43
CA LEU A 67 -3.26 -11.17 1.14
C LEU A 67 -2.14 -11.02 0.11
N GLN A 68 -1.81 -12.12 -0.57
CA GLN A 68 -0.68 -12.17 -1.49
C GLN A 68 -1.11 -12.58 -2.88
N PHE A 69 -0.54 -11.90 -3.88
CA PHE A 69 -0.75 -12.19 -5.29
C PHE A 69 0.58 -12.47 -5.98
N HIS A 70 0.62 -13.52 -6.79
CA HIS A 70 1.76 -13.89 -7.62
C HIS A 70 1.36 -13.79 -9.09
N GLN A 71 2.24 -13.23 -9.91
CA GLN A 71 2.06 -13.25 -11.36
C GLN A 71 2.73 -14.49 -11.93
N ARG A 72 1.92 -15.39 -12.48
CA ARG A 72 2.38 -16.69 -13.00
C ARG A 72 3.57 -16.50 -13.94
N SER A 73 4.58 -17.38 -13.79
CA SER A 73 5.80 -17.37 -14.60
C SER A 73 6.72 -16.14 -14.41
N THR A 74 6.50 -15.34 -13.36
CA THR A 74 7.42 -14.26 -12.97
C THR A 74 7.91 -14.44 -11.53
N VAL A 75 8.86 -13.61 -11.10
CA VAL A 75 9.29 -13.51 -9.70
C VAL A 75 8.47 -12.50 -8.89
N HIS A 76 7.44 -11.90 -9.49
CA HIS A 76 6.73 -10.80 -8.87
C HIS A 76 5.66 -11.30 -7.88
N LEU A 77 5.76 -10.80 -6.65
CA LEU A 77 4.82 -11.03 -5.55
C LEU A 77 4.34 -9.69 -4.99
N ILE A 78 3.04 -9.46 -4.93
CA ILE A 78 2.42 -8.33 -4.22
C ILE A 78 1.95 -8.85 -2.86
N SER A 79 2.28 -8.13 -1.78
CA SER A 79 1.81 -8.45 -0.43
C SER A 79 1.12 -7.25 0.21
N VAL A 80 -0.16 -7.42 0.55
CA VAL A 80 -0.98 -6.37 1.18
C VAL A 80 -1.57 -6.88 2.50
N PRO A 81 -1.90 -5.98 3.46
CA PRO A 81 -2.57 -6.38 4.69
C PRO A 81 -3.92 -7.02 4.39
N ARG A 82 -4.35 -8.01 5.18
CA ARG A 82 -5.65 -8.66 4.90
C ARG A 82 -6.86 -7.74 5.10
N ASP A 83 -6.73 -6.76 5.98
CA ASP A 83 -7.70 -5.69 6.18
C ASP A 83 -7.38 -4.50 5.28
N PHE A 84 -8.35 -4.11 4.43
CA PHE A 84 -8.18 -3.03 3.46
C PHE A 84 -7.96 -1.67 4.10
N THR A 85 -8.50 -1.44 5.30
CA THR A 85 -8.31 -0.17 6.04
C THR A 85 -6.87 0.06 6.46
N ARG A 86 -6.07 -1.02 6.50
CA ARG A 86 -4.63 -0.99 6.81
C ARG A 86 -3.76 -0.82 5.58
N LEU A 87 -4.34 -0.72 4.38
CA LEU A 87 -3.59 -0.45 3.15
C LEU A 87 -2.87 0.90 3.27
N LYS A 88 -1.60 0.91 2.90
CA LYS A 88 -0.68 2.06 3.02
C LYS A 88 -0.06 2.36 1.67
N LEU A 89 0.57 3.53 1.55
CA LEU A 89 1.28 3.93 0.34
C LEU A 89 2.35 2.92 -0.10
N VAL A 90 3.09 2.32 0.83
CA VAL A 90 4.10 1.30 0.48
C VAL A 90 3.47 0.12 -0.27
N HIS A 91 2.27 -0.30 0.15
CA HIS A 91 1.53 -1.39 -0.51
C HIS A 91 0.96 -0.92 -1.86
N MET A 92 0.43 0.30 -1.93
CA MET A 92 -0.09 0.86 -3.17
C MET A 92 1.01 1.00 -4.25
N TYR A 93 2.17 1.55 -3.89
CA TYR A 93 3.29 1.69 -4.82
C TYR A 93 3.90 0.34 -5.21
N ASP A 94 3.87 -0.66 -4.32
CA ASP A 94 4.26 -2.02 -4.68
C ASP A 94 3.40 -2.57 -5.83
N VAL A 95 2.08 -2.35 -5.76
CA VAL A 95 1.16 -2.69 -6.86
C VAL A 95 1.52 -1.91 -8.13
N VAL A 96 1.71 -0.59 -8.05
CA VAL A 96 2.05 0.26 -9.21
C VAL A 96 3.31 -0.23 -9.93
N VAL A 97 4.38 -0.47 -9.17
CA VAL A 97 5.67 -0.91 -9.72
C VAL A 97 5.55 -2.28 -10.36
N LYS A 98 4.92 -3.25 -9.67
CA LYS A 98 4.83 -4.63 -10.17
C LYS A 98 3.87 -4.80 -11.34
N THR A 99 2.91 -3.90 -11.50
CA THR A 99 1.97 -3.88 -12.63
C THR A 99 2.39 -2.93 -13.75
N ARG A 100 3.61 -2.38 -13.72
CA ARG A 100 4.17 -1.49 -14.75
C ARG A 100 3.26 -0.28 -15.03
N ASN A 101 2.79 0.37 -13.97
CA ASN A 101 1.95 1.57 -14.02
C ASN A 101 0.55 1.38 -14.65
N VAL A 102 0.05 0.15 -14.73
CA VAL A 102 -1.38 -0.08 -15.02
C VAL A 102 -2.27 0.48 -13.90
N PHE A 103 -1.72 0.60 -12.70
CA PHE A 103 -2.30 1.36 -11.60
C PHE A 103 -1.50 2.63 -11.32
N GLU A 104 -2.15 3.60 -10.70
CA GLU A 104 -1.55 4.86 -10.24
C GLU A 104 -2.05 5.21 -8.84
N VAL A 105 -1.22 5.87 -8.04
CA VAL A 105 -1.64 6.49 -6.78
C VAL A 105 -1.99 7.94 -7.03
N ARG A 106 -3.25 8.32 -6.79
CA ARG A 106 -3.77 9.67 -6.96
C ARG A 106 -4.21 10.28 -5.64
N ASP A 107 -4.36 11.60 -5.61
CA ASP A 107 -5.10 12.27 -4.55
C ASP A 107 -6.59 11.86 -4.61
N ALA A 108 -7.16 11.56 -3.45
CA ALA A 108 -8.53 11.06 -3.27
C ALA A 108 -9.49 12.18 -2.85
#